data_AF-A0A383F721-F1
#
_entry.id   AF-A0A383F721-F1
#
_cell.length_a   1.000
_cell.length_b   1.000
_cell.length_c   1.000
_cell.angle_alpha   90.00
_cell.angle_beta   90.00
_cell.angle_gamma   90.00
#
_symmetry.space_group_name_H-M   'P 1'
#
loop_
_entity.id
_entity.type
_entity.pdbx_description
1 polymer ?
#
loop_
_entity_poly.entity_id
_entity_poly.type
_entity_poly.pdbx_seq_one_letter_code
_entity_poly.pdbx_strand_id
1 'polypeptide(L)'
;YLLYIFNGISLDDTQTGLRYLPISIFDELLKLPGNKYEFELECIFAIKKLGYNITQIQIKTVYINDNKGSHFRPLIDSARIYLVFAKFSFSSFLSFGLDITIFAFFLSYLESILYATFIARIMSGIFNFYLNRNFVFQVNKKNNLVKESIGYIALWSTLLILSGIIVSSSQGSPAYVIIPFKIIVDLMLFLVAFYVQKNIIFNHR
;
A
#
# COMPACT_ATOMS: atom_id res chain seq x y z
N TYR A 1 -13.30 -5.57 -17.26
CA TYR A 1 -13.06 -6.92 -16.70
C TYR A 1 -13.39 -7.06 -15.21
N LEU A 2 -12.73 -6.36 -14.28
CA LEU A 2 -13.03 -6.48 -12.84
C LEU A 2 -14.50 -6.19 -12.50
N LEU A 3 -15.08 -5.15 -13.10
CA LEU A 3 -16.48 -4.75 -12.92
C LEU A 3 -17.48 -5.86 -13.30
N TYR A 4 -17.16 -6.63 -14.35
CA TYR A 4 -18.00 -7.75 -14.79
C TYR A 4 -17.91 -8.92 -13.83
N ILE A 5 -16.70 -9.26 -13.38
CA ILE A 5 -16.46 -10.40 -12.49
C ILE A 5 -17.15 -10.20 -11.14
N PHE A 6 -17.06 -9.00 -10.56
CA PHE A 6 -17.57 -8.75 -9.20
C PHE A 6 -19.01 -8.25 -9.17
N ASN A 7 -19.48 -7.56 -10.22
CA ASN A 7 -20.76 -6.88 -10.20
C ASN A 7 -21.69 -7.26 -11.36
N GLY A 8 -21.25 -8.12 -12.29
CA GLY A 8 -22.03 -8.53 -13.46
C GLY A 8 -22.31 -7.37 -14.43
N ILE A 9 -21.49 -6.31 -14.39
CA ILE A 9 -21.64 -5.13 -15.25
C ILE A 9 -20.62 -5.22 -16.39
N SER A 10 -21.11 -5.41 -17.61
CA SER A 10 -20.28 -5.43 -18.81
C SER A 10 -20.28 -4.05 -19.46
N LEU A 11 -19.21 -3.27 -19.21
CA LEU A 11 -18.96 -1.98 -19.83
C LEU A 11 -17.52 -1.93 -20.35
N ASP A 12 -17.36 -1.44 -21.58
CA ASP A 12 -16.06 -1.25 -22.24
C ASP A 12 -15.44 0.08 -21.83
N ASP A 13 -16.27 1.13 -21.72
CA ASP A 13 -15.87 2.44 -21.21
C ASP A 13 -16.71 2.84 -19.98
N THR A 14 -16.14 2.63 -18.79
CA THR A 14 -16.74 3.04 -17.52
C THR A 14 -16.48 4.51 -17.19
N GLN A 15 -15.60 5.18 -17.93
CA GLN A 15 -15.11 6.53 -17.64
C GLN A 15 -15.68 7.59 -18.59
N THR A 16 -16.60 7.22 -19.47
CA THR A 16 -17.33 8.18 -20.29
C THR A 16 -18.09 9.18 -19.42
N GLY A 17 -17.84 10.47 -19.67
CA GLY A 17 -18.59 11.58 -19.09
C GLY A 17 -19.89 11.91 -19.84
N LEU A 18 -20.16 11.23 -20.96
CA LEU A 18 -21.41 11.39 -21.72
C LEU A 18 -22.34 10.21 -21.40
N ARG A 19 -23.42 10.49 -20.69
CA ARG A 19 -24.42 9.50 -20.29
C ARG A 19 -25.82 10.07 -20.51
N TYR A 20 -26.70 9.27 -21.11
CA TYR A 20 -28.12 9.55 -21.13
C TYR A 20 -28.77 8.84 -19.95
N LEU A 21 -29.33 9.61 -19.02
CA LEU A 21 -29.87 9.10 -17.76
C LEU A 21 -31.33 9.58 -17.61
N PRO A 22 -32.26 8.71 -17.18
CA PRO A 22 -33.63 9.12 -16.90
C PRO A 22 -33.66 10.08 -15.70
N ILE A 23 -34.53 11.07 -15.74
CA ILE A 23 -34.65 12.07 -14.65
C ILE A 23 -35.04 11.40 -13.32
N SER A 24 -35.79 10.29 -13.39
CA SER A 24 -36.27 9.54 -12.21
C SER A 24 -35.18 9.01 -11.28
N ILE A 25 -33.94 8.85 -11.75
CA ILE A 25 -32.84 8.32 -10.92
C ILE A 25 -31.96 9.42 -10.31
N PHE A 26 -32.18 10.69 -10.66
CA PHE A 26 -31.27 11.77 -10.25
C PHE A 26 -31.22 11.96 -8.74
N ASP A 27 -32.37 11.88 -8.06
CA ASP A 27 -32.44 12.02 -6.61
C ASP A 27 -31.60 10.96 -5.88
N GLU A 28 -31.48 9.75 -6.44
CA GLU A 28 -30.65 8.69 -5.89
C GLU A 28 -29.16 8.94 -6.19
N LEU A 29 -28.83 9.42 -7.40
CA LEU A 29 -27.45 9.71 -7.77
C LEU A 29 -26.86 10.88 -6.97
N LEU A 30 -27.66 11.90 -6.65
CA LEU A 30 -27.23 13.07 -5.86
C LEU A 30 -26.85 12.74 -4.41
N LYS A 31 -27.33 11.60 -3.89
CA LYS A 31 -27.01 11.13 -2.52
C LYS A 31 -25.73 10.29 -2.48
N LEU A 32 -25.15 9.94 -3.62
CA LEU A 32 -24.02 9.03 -3.67
C LEU A 32 -22.74 9.68 -3.12
N PRO A 33 -21.94 8.92 -2.37
CA PRO A 33 -20.64 9.38 -1.90
C PRO A 33 -19.61 9.40 -3.04
N GLY A 34 -18.51 10.11 -2.81
CA GLY A 34 -17.34 10.09 -3.71
C GLY A 34 -17.17 11.39 -4.52
N ASN A 35 -15.98 11.56 -5.10
CA ASN A 35 -15.64 12.69 -5.94
C ASN A 35 -15.09 12.22 -7.29
N LYS A 36 -15.39 12.95 -8.38
CA LYS A 36 -14.85 12.70 -9.72
C LYS A 36 -15.07 11.23 -10.16
N TYR A 37 -13.99 10.48 -10.37
CA TYR A 37 -14.04 9.10 -10.88
C TYR A 37 -14.69 8.11 -9.91
N GLU A 38 -14.57 8.32 -8.60
CA GLU A 38 -15.24 7.49 -7.61
C GLU A 38 -16.75 7.64 -7.73
N PHE A 39 -17.23 8.88 -7.88
CA PHE A 39 -18.64 9.17 -8.08
C PHE A 39 -19.18 8.52 -9.35
N GLU A 40 -18.44 8.61 -10.47
CA GLU A 40 -18.84 7.99 -11.74
C GLU A 40 -19.03 6.47 -11.64
N LEU A 41 -18.22 5.81 -10.82
CA LEU A 41 -18.30 4.37 -10.55
C LEU A 41 -19.47 4.04 -9.63
N GLU A 42 -19.68 4.82 -8.57
CA GLU A 42 -20.84 4.68 -7.67
C GLU A 42 -22.15 4.85 -8.45
N CYS A 43 -22.22 5.79 -9.41
CA CYS A 43 -23.38 5.93 -10.29
C CYS A 43 -23.67 4.64 -11.08
N ILE A 44 -22.65 3.98 -11.63
CA ILE A 44 -22.83 2.73 -12.39
C ILE A 44 -23.39 1.63 -11.48
N PHE A 45 -22.88 1.51 -10.25
CA PHE A 45 -23.40 0.55 -9.28
C PHE A 45 -24.84 0.87 -8.86
N ALA A 46 -25.16 2.14 -8.62
CA ALA A 46 -26.50 2.58 -8.27
C ALA A 46 -27.51 2.29 -9.38
N ILE A 47 -27.19 2.59 -10.63
CA ILE A 47 -28.05 2.32 -11.80
C ILE A 47 -28.35 0.82 -11.91
N LYS A 48 -27.33 -0.03 -11.75
CA LYS A 48 -27.51 -1.49 -11.77
C LYS A 48 -28.39 -1.97 -10.61
N LYS A 49 -28.18 -1.43 -9.41
CA LYS A 49 -28.97 -1.77 -8.20
C LYS A 49 -30.43 -1.36 -8.34
N LEU A 50 -30.71 -0.25 -9.02
CA LEU A 50 -32.04 0.22 -9.35
C LEU A 50 -32.73 -0.61 -10.45
N GLY A 51 -32.04 -1.62 -11.02
CA GLY A 51 -32.61 -2.54 -12.00
C GLY A 51 -32.62 -2.04 -13.45
N TYR A 52 -31.94 -0.92 -13.73
CA TYR A 52 -31.85 -0.40 -15.09
C TYR A 52 -30.81 -1.18 -15.92
N ASN A 53 -31.13 -1.38 -17.19
CA ASN A 53 -30.18 -1.94 -18.16
C ASN A 53 -29.29 -0.82 -18.71
N ILE A 54 -27.98 -1.05 -18.68
CA ILE A 54 -26.99 -0.11 -19.22
C ILE A 54 -26.64 -0.57 -20.64
N THR A 55 -26.84 0.31 -21.62
CA THR A 55 -26.52 0.05 -23.03
C THR A 55 -25.42 1.00 -23.48
N GLN A 56 -24.39 0.47 -24.14
CA GLN A 56 -23.31 1.27 -24.69
C GLN A 56 -23.61 1.59 -26.16
N ILE A 57 -23.55 2.88 -26.52
CA ILE A 57 -23.66 3.32 -27.91
C ILE A 57 -22.31 3.87 -28.32
N GLN A 58 -21.70 3.25 -29.32
CA GLN A 58 -20.41 3.71 -29.83
C GLN A 58 -20.57 5.10 -30.46
N ILE A 59 -19.88 6.07 -29.90
CA ILE A 59 -19.74 7.40 -30.47
C ILE A 59 -18.33 7.57 -31.05
N LYS A 60 -18.19 8.44 -32.04
CA LYS A 60 -16.88 8.82 -32.55
C LYS A 60 -16.27 9.84 -31.60
N THR A 61 -15.11 9.51 -31.04
CA THR A 61 -14.37 10.42 -30.16
C THR A 61 -13.87 11.62 -30.96
N VAL A 62 -14.38 12.81 -30.65
CA VAL A 62 -13.88 14.07 -31.23
C VAL A 62 -12.91 14.69 -30.23
N TYR A 63 -11.61 14.48 -30.46
CA TYR A 63 -10.57 15.10 -29.64
C TYR A 63 -10.39 16.55 -30.07
N ILE A 64 -10.94 17.49 -29.29
CA ILE A 64 -10.67 18.92 -29.46
C ILE A 64 -9.37 19.23 -28.72
N ASN A 65 -8.37 19.79 -29.41
CA ASN A 65 -7.07 20.18 -28.83
C ASN A 65 -6.33 19.05 -28.08
N ASP A 66 -6.34 17.83 -28.63
CA ASP A 66 -5.52 16.72 -28.13
C ASP A 66 -5.72 16.42 -26.63
N ASN A 67 -6.95 16.60 -26.14
CA ASN A 67 -7.29 16.36 -24.73
C ASN A 67 -6.51 17.21 -23.70
N LYS A 68 -6.04 18.41 -24.07
CA LYS A 68 -5.34 19.33 -23.12
C LYS A 68 -6.12 19.66 -21.84
N GLY A 69 -7.44 19.48 -21.82
CA GLY A 69 -8.31 19.67 -20.63
C GLY A 69 -8.67 18.40 -19.85
N SER A 70 -8.31 17.21 -20.35
CA SER A 70 -8.56 15.94 -19.66
C SER A 70 -7.53 15.75 -18.56
N HIS A 71 -7.91 16.08 -17.32
CA HIS A 71 -7.08 15.90 -16.13
C HIS A 71 -7.05 14.45 -15.62
N PHE A 72 -7.39 13.43 -16.44
CA PHE A 72 -7.21 12.05 -15.99
C PHE A 72 -5.74 11.65 -16.08
N ARG A 73 -5.04 11.75 -14.95
CA ARG A 73 -3.66 11.28 -14.82
C ARG A 73 -3.62 10.13 -13.82
N PRO A 74 -4.10 8.92 -14.17
CA PRO A 74 -4.10 7.76 -13.28
C PRO A 74 -2.69 7.42 -12.79
N LEU A 75 -1.65 7.71 -13.59
CA LEU A 75 -0.25 7.60 -13.19
C LEU A 75 0.15 8.59 -12.07
N ILE A 76 -0.39 9.80 -12.06
CA ILE A 76 -0.03 10.84 -11.07
C ILE A 76 -0.80 10.64 -9.76
N ASP A 77 -2.08 10.26 -9.82
CA ASP A 77 -2.81 9.92 -8.59
C ASP A 77 -2.29 8.61 -7.98
N SER A 78 -1.89 7.63 -8.81
CA SER A 78 -1.13 6.46 -8.33
C SER A 78 0.28 6.84 -7.86
N ALA A 79 0.91 7.88 -8.43
CA ALA A 79 2.25 8.30 -8.05
C ALA A 79 2.33 8.69 -6.58
N ARG A 80 1.26 9.24 -5.98
CA ARG A 80 1.27 9.51 -4.53
C ARG A 80 1.41 8.23 -3.71
N ILE A 81 0.73 7.16 -4.12
CA ILE A 81 0.83 5.85 -3.46
C ILE A 81 2.21 5.23 -3.70
N TYR A 82 2.71 5.29 -4.95
CA TYR A 82 4.05 4.83 -5.28
C TYR A 82 5.16 5.62 -4.57
N LEU A 83 4.98 6.92 -4.36
CA LEU A 83 5.93 7.76 -3.64
C LEU A 83 5.99 7.40 -2.15
N VAL A 84 4.84 7.13 -1.51
CA VAL A 84 4.83 6.67 -0.11
C VAL A 84 5.50 5.30 0.01
N PHE A 85 5.23 4.39 -0.92
CA PHE A 85 5.91 3.10 -0.97
C PHE A 85 7.43 3.25 -1.23
N ALA A 86 7.83 4.09 -2.18
CA ALA A 86 9.24 4.35 -2.48
C ALA A 86 9.98 4.96 -1.27
N LYS A 87 9.36 5.91 -0.56
CA LYS A 87 9.89 6.47 0.69
C LYS A 87 10.03 5.38 1.76
N PHE A 88 9.06 4.49 1.88
CA PHE A 88 9.11 3.35 2.80
C PHE A 88 10.27 2.41 2.46
N SER A 89 10.39 1.98 1.21
CA SER A 89 11.51 1.16 0.73
C SER A 89 12.86 1.82 0.96
N PHE A 90 12.98 3.12 0.69
CA PHE A 90 14.21 3.86 0.93
C PHE A 90 14.55 3.96 2.43
N SER A 91 13.56 4.23 3.29
CA SER A 91 13.70 4.24 4.75
C SER A 91 14.19 2.88 5.28
N SER A 92 13.58 1.79 4.82
CA SER A 92 13.99 0.43 5.16
C SER A 92 15.39 0.10 4.67
N PHE A 93 15.77 0.52 3.47
CA PHE A 93 17.12 0.34 2.95
C PHE A 93 18.17 1.10 3.76
N LEU A 94 17.89 2.35 4.13
CA LEU A 94 18.77 3.14 5.01
C LEU A 94 18.92 2.48 6.39
N SER A 95 17.83 1.97 6.95
CA SER A 95 17.85 1.30 8.25
C SER A 95 18.63 0.00 8.21
N PHE A 96 18.56 -0.75 7.10
CA PHE A 96 19.39 -1.93 6.87
C PHE A 96 20.88 -1.59 6.76
N GLY A 97 21.23 -0.53 6.02
CA GLY A 97 22.61 -0.05 5.94
C GLY A 97 23.15 0.39 7.31
N LEU A 98 22.32 1.06 8.10
CA LEU A 98 22.65 1.46 9.47
C LEU A 98 22.82 0.24 10.40
N ASP A 99 21.95 -0.76 10.29
CA ASP A 99 22.05 -2.03 11.04
C ASP A 99 23.41 -2.71 10.80
N ILE A 100 23.81 -2.87 9.53
CA ILE A 100 25.10 -3.47 9.17
C ILE A 100 26.27 -2.63 9.69
N THR A 101 26.18 -1.31 9.58
CA THR A 101 27.26 -0.40 10.01
C THR A 101 27.46 -0.46 11.52
N ILE A 102 26.36 -0.42 12.29
CA ILE A 102 26.40 -0.53 13.75
C ILE A 102 26.87 -1.93 14.16
N PHE A 103 26.38 -2.98 13.50
CA PHE A 103 26.82 -4.35 13.76
C PHE A 103 28.34 -4.50 13.55
N ALA A 104 28.87 -4.04 12.42
CA ALA A 104 30.29 -4.12 12.11
C ALA A 104 31.15 -3.31 13.10
N PHE A 105 30.68 -2.11 13.46
CA PHE A 105 31.35 -1.28 14.47
C PHE A 105 31.42 -2.01 15.81
N PHE A 106 30.29 -2.49 16.34
CA PHE A 106 30.26 -3.16 17.64
C PHE A 106 30.96 -4.52 17.63
N LEU A 107 30.94 -5.27 16.52
CA LEU A 107 31.70 -6.52 16.40
C LEU A 107 33.21 -6.29 16.51
N SER A 108 33.70 -5.10 16.12
CA SER A 108 35.12 -4.76 16.25
C SER A 108 35.57 -4.52 17.70
N TYR A 109 34.64 -4.22 18.62
CA TYR A 109 34.93 -3.96 20.04
C TYR A 109 34.37 -5.02 20.99
N LEU A 110 33.31 -5.73 20.58
CA LEU A 110 32.64 -6.77 21.35
C LEU A 110 32.95 -8.13 20.73
N GLU A 111 33.43 -9.07 21.53
CA GLU A 111 33.68 -10.45 21.10
C GLU A 111 32.38 -11.26 20.90
N SER A 112 31.25 -10.75 21.42
CA SER A 112 29.95 -11.42 21.35
C SER A 112 29.09 -10.93 20.20
N ILE A 113 28.88 -11.81 19.23
CA ILE A 113 28.00 -11.62 18.07
C ILE A 113 26.56 -11.31 18.51
N LEU A 114 26.09 -11.94 19.61
CA LEU A 114 24.73 -11.72 20.12
C LEU A 114 24.54 -10.29 20.60
N TYR A 115 25.49 -9.73 21.37
CA TYR A 115 25.40 -8.35 21.85
C TYR A 115 25.49 -7.36 20.71
N ALA A 116 26.42 -7.55 19.77
CA ALA A 116 26.54 -6.69 18.58
C ALA A 116 25.25 -6.68 17.73
N THR A 117 24.65 -7.86 17.52
CA THR A 117 23.38 -8.00 16.77
C THR A 117 22.24 -7.31 17.50
N PHE A 118 22.12 -7.49 18.82
CA PHE A 118 21.03 -6.92 19.60
C PHE A 118 21.08 -5.39 19.62
N ILE A 119 22.26 -4.80 19.82
CA ILE A 119 22.47 -3.35 19.80
C ILE A 119 22.16 -2.79 18.41
N ALA A 120 22.68 -3.42 17.35
CA ALA A 120 22.40 -3.02 15.97
C ALA A 120 20.91 -3.00 15.68
N ARG A 121 20.17 -4.05 16.05
CA ARG A 121 18.73 -4.18 15.82
C ARG A 121 17.89 -3.16 16.58
N ILE A 122 18.26 -2.84 17.81
CA ILE A 122 17.56 -1.81 18.59
C ILE A 122 17.77 -0.44 17.95
N MET A 123 19.02 -0.08 17.64
CA MET A 123 19.35 1.23 17.08
C MET A 123 18.76 1.40 15.67
N SER A 124 18.87 0.39 14.81
CA SER A 124 18.28 0.40 13.47
C SER A 124 16.75 0.37 13.51
N GLY A 125 16.15 -0.35 14.46
CA GLY A 125 14.71 -0.38 14.68
C GLY A 125 14.14 0.99 15.10
N ILE A 126 14.80 1.68 16.03
CA ILE A 126 14.41 3.04 16.47
C ILE A 126 14.51 4.02 15.29
N PHE A 127 15.60 3.95 14.53
CA PHE A 127 15.80 4.78 13.36
C PHE A 127 14.73 4.53 12.29
N ASN A 128 14.39 3.26 12.03
CA ASN A 128 13.35 2.90 11.08
C ASN A 128 11.97 3.41 11.51
N PHE A 129 11.62 3.26 12.79
CA PHE A 129 10.39 3.82 13.34
C PHE A 129 10.33 5.34 13.16
N TYR A 130 11.41 6.05 13.49
CA TYR A 130 11.48 7.50 13.35
C TYR A 130 11.28 7.96 11.90
N LEU A 131 11.98 7.34 10.94
CA LEU A 131 11.85 7.67 9.53
C LEU A 131 10.45 7.35 9.01
N ASN A 132 9.92 6.17 9.33
CA ASN A 132 8.59 5.78 8.86
C ASN A 132 7.53 6.75 9.39
N ARG A 133 7.57 7.06 10.68
CA ARG A 133 6.62 7.97 11.31
C ARG A 133 6.68 9.39 10.73
N ASN A 134 7.87 9.98 10.64
CA ASN A 134 8.01 11.41 10.35
C ASN A 134 8.19 11.72 8.86
N PHE A 135 8.90 10.86 8.12
CA PHE A 135 9.24 11.10 6.71
C PHE A 135 8.33 10.36 5.74
N VAL A 136 8.03 9.09 6.01
CA VAL A 136 7.21 8.24 5.12
C VAL A 136 5.73 8.56 5.28
N PHE A 137 5.21 8.47 6.52
CA PHE A 137 3.79 8.61 6.82
C PHE A 137 3.39 10.00 7.34
N GLN A 138 4.36 10.86 7.65
CA GLN A 138 4.16 12.27 8.04
C GLN A 138 3.09 12.45 9.14
N VAL A 139 3.18 11.62 10.18
CA VAL A 139 2.17 11.54 11.24
C VAL A 139 2.13 12.81 12.08
N ASN A 140 0.92 13.30 12.39
CA ASN A 140 0.73 14.53 13.14
C ASN A 140 1.25 14.38 14.59
N LYS A 141 1.88 15.44 15.13
CA LYS A 141 2.50 15.41 16.48
C LYS A 141 1.50 15.22 17.62
N LYS A 142 0.19 15.44 17.38
CA LYS A 142 -0.89 15.20 18.35
C LYS A 142 -1.18 13.71 18.57
N ASN A 143 -0.67 12.81 17.72
CA ASN A 143 -0.91 11.38 17.85
C ASN A 143 -0.08 10.75 18.97
N ASN A 144 -0.63 9.70 19.57
CA ASN A 144 -0.04 9.06 20.74
C ASN A 144 1.18 8.20 20.36
N LEU A 145 2.38 8.78 20.54
CA LEU A 145 3.68 8.14 20.31
C LEU A 145 3.82 6.76 20.97
N VAL A 146 3.25 6.59 22.16
CA VAL A 146 3.35 5.32 22.90
C VAL A 146 2.58 4.22 22.17
N LYS A 147 1.37 4.52 21.70
CA LYS A 147 0.53 3.56 20.96
C LYS A 147 1.19 3.12 19.65
N GLU A 148 1.75 4.08 18.90
CA GLU A 148 2.46 3.82 17.65
C GLU A 148 3.71 2.97 17.88
N SER A 149 4.47 3.26 18.93
CA SER A 149 5.69 2.52 19.28
C SER A 149 5.37 1.08 19.68
N ILE A 150 4.34 0.86 20.51
CA ILE A 150 3.89 -0.48 20.90
C ILE A 150 3.43 -1.27 19.66
N GLY A 151 2.62 -0.64 18.80
CA GLY A 151 2.15 -1.27 17.56
C GLY A 151 3.31 -1.66 16.63
N TYR A 152 4.33 -0.80 16.53
CA TYR A 152 5.51 -1.07 15.74
C TYR A 152 6.36 -2.22 16.30
N ILE A 153 6.61 -2.25 17.61
CA ILE A 153 7.35 -3.34 18.27
C ILE A 153 6.61 -4.67 18.12
N ALA A 154 5.28 -4.67 18.30
CA ALA A 154 4.45 -5.85 18.11
C ALA A 154 4.57 -6.36 16.67
N LEU A 155 4.41 -5.47 15.68
CA LEU A 155 4.55 -5.82 14.27
C LEU A 155 5.94 -6.39 13.97
N TRP A 156 7.01 -5.73 14.40
CA TRP A 156 8.38 -6.18 14.17
C TRP A 156 8.62 -7.59 14.73
N SER A 157 8.17 -7.83 15.96
CA SER A 157 8.29 -9.14 16.63
C SER A 157 7.50 -10.21 15.87
N THR A 158 6.27 -9.90 15.45
CA THR A 158 5.43 -10.82 14.66
C THR A 158 6.10 -11.17 13.33
N LEU A 159 6.62 -10.18 12.59
CA LEU A 159 7.28 -10.42 11.30
C LEU A 159 8.53 -11.29 11.45
N LEU A 160 9.32 -11.07 12.51
CA LEU A 160 10.49 -11.89 12.83
C LEU A 160 10.10 -13.35 13.07
N ILE A 161 9.09 -13.59 13.90
CA ILE A 161 8.59 -14.94 14.21
C ILE A 161 8.00 -15.59 12.95
N LEU A 162 7.19 -14.86 12.17
CA LEU A 162 6.56 -15.39 10.96
C LEU A 162 7.60 -15.76 9.90
N SER A 163 8.60 -14.91 9.64
CA SER A 163 9.70 -15.21 8.73
C SER A 163 10.43 -16.47 9.17
N GLY A 164 10.72 -16.60 10.47
CA GLY A 164 11.36 -17.78 11.04
C GLY A 164 10.57 -19.07 10.82
N ILE A 165 9.26 -19.07 11.16
CA ILE A 165 8.38 -20.23 11.01
C ILE A 165 8.18 -20.62 9.54
N ILE A 166 7.95 -19.65 8.66
CA ILE A 166 7.70 -19.93 7.25
C ILE A 166 8.95 -20.50 6.60
N VAL A 167 10.12 -19.88 6.83
CA VAL A 167 11.37 -20.37 6.25
C VAL A 167 11.78 -21.73 6.83
N SER A 168 11.56 -21.97 8.13
CA SER A 168 11.88 -23.26 8.75
C SER A 168 11.01 -24.41 8.24
N SER A 169 9.83 -24.15 7.66
CA SER A 169 9.04 -25.18 6.99
C SER A 169 9.75 -25.83 5.80
N SER A 170 10.75 -25.15 5.22
CA SER A 170 11.60 -25.65 4.12
C SER A 170 12.89 -26.31 4.58
N GLN A 171 13.06 -26.51 5.90
CA GLN A 171 14.28 -27.07 6.49
C GLN A 171 14.56 -28.48 5.96
N GLY A 172 15.81 -28.73 5.56
CA GLY A 172 16.24 -29.96 4.91
C GLY A 172 16.30 -29.88 3.38
N SER A 173 15.78 -28.81 2.78
CA SER A 173 15.97 -28.54 1.35
C SER A 173 17.39 -28.05 1.04
N PRO A 174 17.87 -28.20 -0.21
CA PRO A 174 19.14 -27.61 -0.63
C PRO A 174 19.14 -26.08 -0.52
N ALA A 175 20.30 -25.49 -0.24
CA ALA A 175 20.46 -24.05 -0.07
C ALA A 175 19.97 -23.21 -1.27
N TYR A 176 20.12 -23.73 -2.51
CA TYR A 176 19.66 -23.04 -3.72
C TYR A 176 18.13 -22.92 -3.83
N VAL A 177 17.36 -23.71 -3.06
CA VAL A 177 15.90 -23.59 -2.95
C VAL A 177 15.52 -22.69 -1.77
N ILE A 178 16.21 -22.83 -0.63
CA ILE A 178 15.91 -22.08 0.59
C ILE A 178 16.17 -20.58 0.41
N ILE A 179 17.25 -20.19 -0.27
CA ILE A 179 17.60 -18.77 -0.44
C ILE A 179 16.53 -18.02 -1.25
N PRO A 180 16.12 -18.46 -2.46
CA PRO A 180 15.03 -17.81 -3.19
C PRO A 180 13.70 -17.83 -2.43
N PHE A 181 13.37 -18.94 -1.76
CA PHE A 181 12.16 -19.04 -0.95
C PHE A 181 12.14 -18.00 0.18
N LYS A 182 13.25 -17.86 0.90
CA LYS A 182 13.41 -16.83 1.93
C LYS A 182 13.22 -15.41 1.38
N ILE A 183 13.81 -15.10 0.22
CA ILE A 183 13.65 -13.79 -0.42
C ILE A 183 12.17 -13.51 -0.71
N ILE A 184 11.42 -14.48 -1.26
CA ILE A 184 9.99 -14.33 -1.56
C ILE A 184 9.19 -14.10 -0.28
N VAL A 185 9.45 -14.88 0.77
CA VAL A 185 8.78 -14.75 2.06
C VAL A 185 9.03 -13.37 2.67
N ASP A 186 10.28 -12.92 2.70
CA ASP A 186 10.65 -11.63 3.28
C ASP A 186 10.07 -10.45 2.46
N LEU A 187 9.99 -10.57 1.13
CA LEU A 187 9.30 -9.58 0.28
C LEU A 187 7.79 -9.50 0.58
N MET A 188 7.13 -10.65 0.76
CA MET A 188 5.70 -10.68 1.12
C MET A 188 5.47 -10.07 2.51
N LEU A 189 6.32 -10.42 3.48
CA LEU A 189 6.28 -9.83 4.82
C LEU A 189 6.57 -8.33 4.82
N PHE A 190 7.47 -7.86 3.94
CA PHE A 190 7.73 -6.44 3.75
C PHE A 190 6.48 -5.69 3.23
N LEU A 191 5.73 -6.28 2.30
CA LEU A 191 4.46 -5.71 1.83
C LEU A 191 3.40 -5.67 2.93
N VAL A 192 3.30 -6.75 3.74
CA VAL A 192 2.42 -6.78 4.92
C VAL A 192 2.83 -5.71 5.93
N ALA A 193 4.13 -5.54 6.18
CA ALA A 193 4.65 -4.52 7.08
C ALA A 193 4.24 -3.11 6.61
N PHE A 194 4.38 -2.82 5.31
CA PHE A 194 3.93 -1.56 4.72
C PHE A 194 2.43 -1.35 4.93
N TYR A 195 1.61 -2.37 4.63
CA TYR A 195 0.16 -2.31 4.76
C TYR A 195 -0.27 -2.03 6.21
N VAL A 196 0.27 -2.78 7.18
CA VAL A 196 -0.06 -2.62 8.61
C VAL A 196 0.41 -1.27 9.14
N GLN A 197 1.63 -0.85 8.79
CA GLN A 197 2.13 0.47 9.22
C GLN A 197 1.27 1.59 8.68
N LYS A 198 0.92 1.54 7.39
CA LYS A 198 0.11 2.56 6.73
C LYS A 198 -1.32 2.62 7.25
N ASN A 199 -1.98 1.47 7.42
CA ASN A 199 -3.43 1.41 7.65
C ASN A 199 -3.84 1.18 9.10
N ILE A 200 -2.93 0.75 9.98
CA ILE A 200 -3.23 0.42 11.38
C ILE A 200 -2.40 1.28 12.34
N ILE A 201 -1.07 1.25 12.20
CA ILE A 201 -0.17 1.88 13.19
C ILE A 201 -0.16 3.40 13.03
N PHE A 202 0.00 3.88 11.80
CA PHE A 202 0.09 5.31 11.50
C PHE A 202 -1.18 5.87 10.84
N ASN A 203 -2.28 5.11 10.85
CA ASN A 203 -3.56 5.53 10.31
C ASN A 203 -4.36 6.30 11.37
N HIS A 204 -4.15 7.60 11.40
CA HIS A 204 -4.94 8.52 12.20
C HIS A 204 -5.41 9.62 11.26
N ARG A 205 -6.65 9.46 10.79
CA ARG A 205 -7.45 10.53 10.16
C ARG A 205 -7.61 11.69 11.13
#